data_AF-A0A7V0JGF8-F1
#
_entry.id   AF-A0A7V0JGF8-F1
#
_cell.length_a   1.000
_cell.length_b   1.000
_cell.length_c   1.000
_cell.angle_alpha   90.00
_cell.angle_beta   90.00
_cell.angle_gamma   90.00
#
_symmetry.space_group_name_H-M   'P 1'
#
loop_
_entity.id
_entity.type
_entity.pdbx_description
1 polymer ?
#
loop_
_entity_poly.entity_id
_entity_poly.type
_entity_poly.pdbx_seq_one_letter_code
_entity_poly.pdbx_strand_id
1 'polypeptide(L)'
;MVKPPRVYQRLGVEREHYLACITSILCKHALEGDLVYHGHTGHLLFPGIPHIFRVRVLAEMEHRIASVMDQLNLSREKAIDYVTAVDSDRDKWVRFLYGVDWHAPLNYDLVVNLTQMGVENASTALCVMAELPDFTLTPAAKKALQNLYLASRARFLLAHDKRTGHASVKVTANDGVVQVTYLPQDVEVAPLVPEILDSLEGLKEVHTTIAKTNILWLGENFDPKTELFQNLTKVAKKWDAAVEIMRLATEENGEAATESINVTPTVFADKDSESYDGGIEEDVEEKQVVDTAGVLATMDALKKVDCSGGSSTLYGDKETLINTLGHRTNYNLVVIGDVYSSRPEPVKRRLSSELRSLLSDNIKAPVVGEEELKAELKFDIKDVLRLASFLLIALILFLAVFTNQQAVITFLTGESYKSWRILAVLGILIFVPVFAFTFGSSTRQVLKFFRLD
;
A
#
# COMPACT_ATOMS: atom_id res chain seq x y z
N MET A 1 15.72 4.61 -11.93
CA MET A 1 14.31 4.92 -12.26
C MET A 1 14.06 4.59 -13.72
N VAL A 2 13.66 3.35 -14.04
CA VAL A 2 13.27 2.97 -15.40
C VAL A 2 11.82 3.43 -15.58
N LYS A 3 11.61 4.51 -16.34
CA LYS A 3 10.25 4.94 -16.69
C LYS A 3 9.59 3.77 -17.46
N PRO A 4 8.38 3.33 -17.08
CA PRO A 4 7.68 2.32 -17.85
C PRO A 4 7.49 2.83 -19.30
N PRO A 5 7.56 1.95 -20.32
CA PRO A 5 7.47 2.35 -21.72
C PRO A 5 6.21 3.19 -21.99
N ARG A 6 6.26 4.15 -22.93
CA ARG A 6 5.15 5.08 -23.26
C ARG A 6 3.79 4.42 -23.52
N VAL A 7 3.76 3.15 -23.94
CA VAL A 7 2.53 2.36 -24.11
C VAL A 7 1.81 2.11 -22.78
N TYR A 8 2.55 1.87 -21.69
CA TYR A 8 2.00 1.68 -20.34
C TYR A 8 1.41 2.96 -19.75
N GLN A 9 1.89 4.14 -20.19
CA GLN A 9 1.33 5.42 -19.76
C GLN A 9 0.01 5.75 -20.46
N ARG A 10 -0.13 5.39 -21.74
CA ARG A 10 -1.36 5.62 -22.51
C ARG A 10 -2.51 4.70 -22.11
N LEU A 11 -2.21 3.50 -21.65
CA LEU A 11 -3.21 2.53 -21.17
C LEU A 11 -3.45 2.61 -19.66
N GLY A 12 -2.88 3.61 -18.97
CA GLY A 12 -2.94 3.70 -17.52
C GLY A 12 -4.36 3.89 -17.00
N VAL A 13 -5.11 4.79 -17.62
CA VAL A 13 -6.50 5.11 -17.26
C VAL A 13 -7.41 3.92 -17.59
N GLU A 14 -7.30 3.36 -18.80
CA GLU A 14 -8.08 2.20 -19.22
C GLU A 14 -7.80 0.96 -18.36
N ARG A 15 -6.54 0.75 -17.97
CA ARG A 15 -6.15 -0.29 -17.01
C ARG A 15 -6.85 -0.09 -15.67
N GLU A 16 -6.84 1.12 -15.12
CA GLU A 16 -7.52 1.42 -13.86
C GLU A 16 -9.03 1.20 -13.97
N HIS A 17 -9.63 1.58 -15.09
CA HIS A 17 -11.07 1.39 -15.35
C HIS A 17 -11.43 -0.09 -15.42
N TYR A 18 -10.62 -0.88 -16.13
CA TYR A 18 -10.76 -2.33 -16.20
C TYR A 18 -10.66 -2.96 -14.81
N LEU A 19 -9.63 -2.61 -14.04
CA LEU A 19 -9.43 -3.13 -12.68
C LEU A 19 -10.60 -2.77 -11.75
N ALA A 20 -11.09 -1.53 -11.79
CA ALA A 20 -12.25 -1.12 -11.00
C ALA A 20 -13.50 -1.92 -11.37
N CYS A 21 -13.76 -2.10 -12.67
CA CYS A 21 -14.88 -2.89 -13.18
C CYS A 21 -14.81 -4.34 -12.68
N ILE A 22 -13.73 -5.07 -12.99
CA ILE A 22 -13.61 -6.49 -12.64
C ILE A 22 -13.56 -6.69 -11.13
N THR A 23 -12.89 -5.80 -10.38
CA THR A 23 -12.91 -5.85 -8.90
C THR A 23 -14.34 -5.74 -8.38
N SER A 24 -15.15 -4.80 -8.91
CA SER A 24 -16.52 -4.61 -8.45
C SER A 24 -17.41 -5.82 -8.74
N ILE A 25 -17.25 -6.45 -9.91
CA ILE A 25 -18.00 -7.66 -10.29
C ILE A 25 -17.60 -8.83 -9.40
N LEU A 26 -16.30 -9.03 -9.19
CA LEU A 26 -15.81 -10.15 -8.39
C LEU A 26 -16.15 -9.99 -6.91
N CYS A 27 -16.09 -8.77 -6.36
CA CYS A 27 -16.55 -8.50 -5.00
C CYS A 27 -18.06 -8.73 -4.85
N LYS A 28 -18.87 -8.35 -5.84
CA LYS A 28 -20.32 -8.61 -5.81
C LYS A 28 -20.60 -10.11 -5.67
N HIS A 29 -20.02 -10.93 -6.54
CA HIS A 29 -20.21 -12.38 -6.47
C HIS A 29 -19.64 -12.99 -5.19
N ALA A 30 -18.49 -12.50 -4.71
CA ALA A 30 -17.93 -12.96 -3.44
C ALA A 30 -18.82 -12.62 -2.23
N LEU A 31 -19.56 -11.49 -2.27
CA LEU A 31 -20.51 -11.11 -1.22
C LEU A 31 -21.83 -11.89 -1.29
N GLU A 32 -22.24 -12.34 -2.47
CA GLU A 32 -23.39 -13.23 -2.67
C GLU A 32 -23.13 -14.63 -2.09
N GLY A 33 -21.86 -15.04 -1.99
CA GLY A 33 -21.43 -16.33 -1.45
C GLY A 33 -21.14 -17.38 -2.53
N ASP A 34 -20.62 -18.55 -2.11
CA ASP A 34 -20.42 -19.74 -2.94
C ASP A 34 -19.63 -19.54 -4.26
N LEU A 35 -18.63 -18.67 -4.25
CA LEU A 35 -17.83 -18.34 -5.43
C LEU A 35 -16.56 -19.18 -5.53
N VAL A 36 -16.49 -20.05 -6.56
CA VAL A 36 -15.23 -20.58 -7.07
C VAL A 36 -14.84 -19.81 -8.32
N TYR A 37 -13.79 -18.99 -8.24
CA TYR A 37 -13.29 -18.22 -9.37
C TYR A 37 -12.00 -18.84 -9.94
N HIS A 38 -11.99 -19.07 -11.26
CA HIS A 38 -10.79 -19.46 -12.01
C HIS A 38 -10.56 -18.51 -13.18
N GLY A 39 -9.30 -18.26 -13.56
CA GLY A 39 -8.96 -17.42 -14.72
C GLY A 39 -7.90 -16.37 -14.40
N HIS A 40 -8.09 -15.15 -14.91
CA HIS A 40 -7.15 -14.02 -15.00
C HIS A 40 -6.62 -13.47 -13.65
N THR A 41 -6.05 -14.35 -12.82
CA THR A 41 -5.44 -14.06 -11.51
C THR A 41 -6.33 -13.19 -10.62
N GLY A 42 -7.63 -13.50 -10.56
CA GLY A 42 -8.62 -12.68 -9.85
C GLY A 42 -8.37 -12.58 -8.34
N HIS A 43 -7.64 -13.53 -7.75
CA HIS A 43 -7.18 -13.44 -6.35
C HIS A 43 -6.34 -12.18 -6.09
N LEU A 44 -5.65 -11.64 -7.11
CA LEU A 44 -4.88 -10.38 -7.01
C LEU A 44 -5.76 -9.13 -6.92
N LEU A 45 -7.07 -9.24 -7.21
CA LEU A 45 -8.04 -8.15 -7.07
C LEU A 45 -8.58 -8.01 -5.64
N PHE A 46 -8.25 -8.96 -4.76
CA PHE A 46 -8.60 -8.96 -3.34
C PHE A 46 -7.38 -8.76 -2.42
N PRO A 47 -6.57 -7.70 -2.63
CA PRO A 47 -5.43 -7.43 -1.78
C PRO A 47 -5.91 -7.10 -0.37
N GLY A 48 -5.32 -7.74 0.64
CA GLY A 48 -5.64 -7.50 2.05
C GLY A 48 -7.01 -8.00 2.48
N ILE A 49 -7.72 -8.76 1.65
CA ILE A 49 -8.92 -9.47 2.09
C ILE A 49 -8.48 -10.85 2.63
N PRO A 50 -8.59 -11.07 3.95
CA PRO A 50 -8.29 -12.36 4.56
C PRO A 50 -9.39 -13.37 4.24
N HIS A 51 -9.20 -14.63 4.63
CA HIS A 51 -10.20 -15.70 4.50
C HIS A 51 -10.66 -15.97 3.06
N ILE A 52 -9.74 -15.86 2.10
CA ILE A 52 -9.94 -16.27 0.70
C ILE A 52 -8.92 -17.35 0.37
N PHE A 53 -9.40 -18.53 -0.04
CA PHE A 53 -8.53 -19.65 -0.41
C PHE A 53 -7.97 -19.48 -1.83
N ARG A 54 -6.66 -19.27 -1.94
CA ARG A 54 -5.93 -18.99 -3.19
C ARG A 54 -5.16 -20.23 -3.62
N VAL A 55 -5.59 -20.84 -4.72
CA VAL A 55 -4.99 -22.08 -5.24
C VAL A 55 -4.30 -21.82 -6.57
N ARG A 56 -3.08 -22.35 -6.72
CA ARG A 56 -2.41 -22.45 -8.01
C ARG A 56 -2.41 -23.87 -8.52
N VAL A 57 -2.79 -24.04 -9.78
CA VAL A 57 -2.72 -25.34 -10.46
C VAL A 57 -1.54 -25.33 -11.44
N LEU A 58 -0.70 -26.36 -11.36
CA LEU A 58 0.47 -26.58 -12.20
C LEU A 58 0.39 -27.97 -12.85
N ALA A 59 1.05 -28.11 -13.99
CA ALA A 59 1.34 -29.38 -14.62
C ALA A 59 2.61 -29.24 -15.47
N GLU A 60 3.38 -30.32 -15.58
CA GLU A 60 4.54 -30.41 -16.46
C GLU A 60 4.16 -30.16 -17.93
N MET A 61 5.12 -29.64 -18.69
CA MET A 61 4.91 -29.23 -20.09
C MET A 61 4.31 -30.36 -20.93
N GLU A 62 4.81 -31.59 -20.81
CA GLU A 62 4.31 -32.74 -21.58
C GLU A 62 2.84 -33.07 -21.29
N HIS A 63 2.43 -32.98 -20.03
CA HIS A 63 1.05 -33.20 -19.63
C HIS A 63 0.12 -32.13 -20.23
N ARG A 64 0.57 -30.86 -20.24
CA ARG A 64 -0.18 -29.75 -20.84
C ARG A 64 -0.27 -29.87 -22.37
N ILE A 65 0.82 -30.27 -23.03
CA ILE A 65 0.83 -30.52 -24.48
C ILE A 65 -0.17 -31.62 -24.83
N ALA A 66 -0.13 -32.76 -24.13
CA ALA A 66 -1.05 -33.87 -24.38
C ALA A 66 -2.52 -33.45 -24.19
N SER A 67 -2.81 -32.71 -23.11
CA SER A 67 -4.16 -32.18 -22.86
C SER A 67 -4.64 -31.24 -23.96
N VAL A 68 -3.77 -30.33 -24.45
CA VAL A 68 -4.12 -29.40 -25.54
C VAL A 68 -4.31 -30.13 -26.87
N MET A 69 -3.48 -31.13 -27.17
CA MET A 69 -3.65 -31.96 -28.37
C MET A 69 -5.01 -32.64 -28.39
N ASP A 70 -5.43 -33.21 -27.25
CA ASP A 70 -6.72 -33.87 -27.10
C ASP A 70 -7.90 -32.88 -27.18
N GLN A 71 -7.86 -31.79 -26.40
CA GLN A 71 -8.95 -30.83 -26.30
C GLN A 71 -9.15 -29.98 -27.57
N LEU A 72 -8.06 -29.56 -28.21
CA LEU A 72 -8.10 -28.64 -29.36
C LEU A 72 -7.85 -29.35 -30.70
N ASN A 73 -7.64 -30.67 -30.69
CA ASN A 73 -7.32 -31.47 -31.87
C ASN A 73 -6.14 -30.91 -32.69
N LEU A 74 -5.06 -30.53 -32.00
CA LEU A 74 -3.87 -29.92 -32.58
C LEU A 74 -2.74 -30.96 -32.76
N SER A 75 -1.88 -30.73 -33.76
CA SER A 75 -0.59 -31.44 -33.82
C SER A 75 0.27 -31.07 -32.61
N ARG A 76 1.21 -31.95 -32.25
CA ARG A 76 2.12 -31.72 -31.13
C ARG A 76 2.88 -30.38 -31.24
N GLU A 77 3.39 -30.07 -32.43
CA GLU A 77 4.09 -28.80 -32.70
C GLU A 77 3.18 -27.59 -32.41
N LYS A 78 1.95 -27.60 -32.95
CA LYS A 78 0.97 -26.52 -32.70
C LYS A 78 0.55 -26.43 -31.23
N ALA A 79 0.47 -27.57 -30.53
CA ALA A 79 0.16 -27.59 -29.10
C ALA A 79 1.29 -26.99 -28.25
N ILE A 80 2.56 -27.23 -28.60
CA ILE A 80 3.72 -26.58 -27.96
C ILE A 80 3.66 -25.07 -28.13
N ASP A 81 3.44 -24.62 -29.37
CA ASP A 81 3.34 -23.19 -29.70
C ASP A 81 2.17 -22.54 -28.93
N TYR A 82 1.03 -23.22 -28.88
CA TYR A 82 -0.15 -22.75 -28.15
C TYR A 82 0.12 -22.60 -26.65
N VAL A 83 0.66 -23.63 -25.99
CA VAL A 83 0.95 -23.58 -24.54
C VAL A 83 1.96 -22.47 -24.23
N THR A 84 3.01 -22.36 -25.03
CA THR A 84 4.06 -21.35 -24.85
C THR A 84 3.51 -19.93 -25.04
N ALA A 85 2.65 -19.73 -26.05
CA ALA A 85 2.01 -18.45 -26.31
C ALA A 85 1.06 -18.05 -25.16
N VAL A 86 0.20 -18.97 -24.70
CA VAL A 86 -0.73 -18.72 -23.59
C VAL A 86 0.02 -18.39 -22.30
N ASP A 87 1.08 -19.13 -21.97
CA ASP A 87 1.91 -18.85 -20.79
C ASP A 87 2.55 -17.45 -20.89
N SER A 88 3.14 -17.12 -22.05
CA SER A 88 3.76 -15.81 -22.29
C SER A 88 2.75 -14.66 -22.20
N ASP A 89 1.53 -14.85 -22.70
CA ASP A 89 0.50 -13.82 -22.67
C ASP A 89 -0.07 -13.63 -21.26
N ARG A 90 -0.19 -14.70 -20.47
CA ARG A 90 -0.54 -14.60 -19.04
C ARG A 90 0.51 -13.81 -18.26
N ASP A 91 1.80 -14.06 -18.49
CA ASP A 91 2.88 -13.32 -17.84
C ASP A 91 2.83 -11.82 -18.14
N LYS A 92 2.67 -11.48 -19.43
CA LYS A 92 2.53 -10.09 -19.87
C LYS A 92 1.28 -9.45 -19.27
N TRP A 93 0.16 -10.16 -19.29
CA TRP A 93 -1.13 -9.68 -18.79
C TRP A 93 -1.07 -9.38 -17.29
N VAL A 94 -0.57 -10.32 -16.49
CA VAL A 94 -0.43 -10.17 -15.04
C VAL A 94 0.52 -9.02 -14.74
N ARG A 95 1.67 -8.95 -15.41
CA ARG A 95 2.65 -7.89 -15.16
C ARG A 95 2.12 -6.52 -15.57
N PHE A 96 1.35 -6.45 -16.66
CA PHE A 96 0.69 -5.23 -17.09
C PHE A 96 -0.40 -4.78 -16.10
N LEU A 97 -1.29 -5.67 -15.70
CA LEU A 97 -2.42 -5.33 -14.82
C LEU A 97 -2.03 -5.14 -13.36
N TYR A 98 -1.18 -5.99 -12.81
CA TYR A 98 -0.91 -6.03 -11.37
C TYR A 98 0.52 -5.60 -11.02
N GLY A 99 1.46 -5.66 -11.98
CA GLY A 99 2.85 -5.32 -11.72
C GLY A 99 3.61 -6.37 -10.89
N VAL A 100 3.03 -7.55 -10.70
CA VAL A 100 3.59 -8.63 -9.87
C VAL A 100 4.10 -9.79 -10.70
N ASP A 101 4.95 -10.61 -10.08
CA ASP A 101 5.24 -11.94 -10.58
C ASP A 101 4.26 -12.95 -9.96
N TRP A 102 3.25 -13.35 -10.72
CA TRP A 102 2.31 -14.39 -10.29
C TRP A 102 2.95 -15.78 -10.16
N HIS A 103 4.22 -15.97 -10.55
CA HIS A 103 4.93 -17.20 -10.28
C HIS A 103 5.35 -17.36 -8.83
N ALA A 104 5.41 -16.27 -8.05
CA ALA A 104 5.81 -16.32 -6.66
C ALA A 104 4.84 -17.19 -5.85
N PRO A 105 5.34 -18.21 -5.12
CA PRO A 105 4.50 -19.09 -4.30
C PRO A 105 3.70 -18.34 -3.23
N LEU A 106 4.23 -17.23 -2.72
CA LEU A 106 3.60 -16.39 -1.68
C LEU A 106 2.27 -15.75 -2.10
N ASN A 107 1.90 -15.79 -3.38
CA ASN A 107 0.59 -15.31 -3.84
C ASN A 107 -0.53 -16.34 -3.62
N TYR A 108 -0.20 -17.56 -3.17
CA TYR A 108 -1.12 -18.69 -3.07
C TYR A 108 -0.97 -19.41 -1.73
N ASP A 109 -2.08 -19.92 -1.21
CA ASP A 109 -2.13 -20.73 0.00
C ASP A 109 -1.78 -22.20 -0.31
N LEU A 110 -2.07 -22.66 -1.53
CA LEU A 110 -1.73 -24.00 -1.99
C LEU A 110 -1.35 -24.05 -3.47
N VAL A 111 -0.33 -24.87 -3.77
CA VAL A 111 0.06 -25.21 -5.15
C VAL A 111 -0.22 -26.69 -5.40
N VAL A 112 -1.06 -26.97 -6.39
CA VAL A 112 -1.47 -28.32 -6.81
C VAL A 112 -0.76 -28.69 -8.11
N ASN A 113 -0.08 -29.84 -8.13
CA ASN A 113 0.53 -30.38 -9.35
C ASN A 113 -0.30 -31.54 -9.93
N LEU A 114 -0.99 -31.27 -11.04
CA LEU A 114 -1.85 -32.23 -11.74
C LEU A 114 -1.10 -33.28 -12.56
N THR A 115 0.23 -33.18 -12.70
CA THR A 115 1.02 -34.24 -13.33
C THR A 115 1.06 -35.50 -12.45
N GLN A 116 1.04 -35.33 -11.13
CA GLN A 116 1.12 -36.44 -10.17
C GLN A 116 -0.22 -36.74 -9.52
N MET A 117 -1.09 -35.73 -9.38
CA MET A 117 -2.39 -35.88 -8.72
C MET A 117 -3.53 -35.73 -9.73
N GLY A 118 -4.43 -36.72 -9.78
CA GLY A 118 -5.65 -36.64 -10.59
C GLY A 118 -6.59 -35.52 -10.13
N VAL A 119 -7.35 -34.96 -11.06
CA VAL A 119 -8.26 -33.83 -10.82
C VAL A 119 -9.29 -34.14 -9.72
N GLU A 120 -9.83 -35.36 -9.68
CA GLU A 120 -10.81 -35.77 -8.67
C GLU A 120 -10.22 -35.72 -7.24
N ASN A 121 -9.04 -36.31 -7.05
CA ASN A 121 -8.34 -36.28 -5.76
C ASN A 121 -7.95 -34.85 -5.37
N ALA A 122 -7.48 -34.06 -6.34
CA ALA A 122 -7.18 -32.64 -6.14
C ALA A 122 -8.42 -31.89 -5.64
N SER A 123 -9.54 -32.02 -6.36
CA SER A 123 -10.79 -31.34 -6.02
C SER A 123 -11.31 -31.75 -4.63
N THR A 124 -11.24 -33.04 -4.29
CA THR A 124 -11.64 -33.54 -2.97
C THR A 124 -10.82 -32.91 -1.85
N ALA A 125 -9.49 -32.86 -2.02
CA ALA A 125 -8.61 -32.22 -1.05
C ALA A 125 -8.89 -30.72 -0.91
N LEU A 126 -9.13 -30.02 -2.03
CA LEU A 126 -9.45 -28.59 -2.04
C LEU A 126 -10.79 -28.29 -1.35
N CYS A 127 -11.82 -29.11 -1.54
CA CYS A 127 -13.10 -28.95 -0.85
C CYS A 127 -12.93 -29.04 0.67
N VAL A 128 -12.22 -30.06 1.16
CA VAL A 128 -11.95 -30.22 2.61
C VAL A 128 -11.13 -29.04 3.16
N MET A 129 -10.15 -28.56 2.41
CA MET A 129 -9.35 -27.40 2.82
C MET A 129 -10.17 -26.11 2.86
N ALA A 130 -11.07 -25.90 1.89
CA ALA A 130 -11.91 -24.70 1.84
C ALA A 130 -12.86 -24.56 3.05
N GLU A 131 -13.16 -25.66 3.75
CA GLU A 131 -13.96 -25.68 4.98
C GLU A 131 -13.15 -25.31 6.24
N LEU A 132 -11.82 -25.11 6.13
CA LEU A 132 -11.01 -24.70 7.28
C LEU A 132 -11.39 -23.28 7.74
N PRO A 133 -11.29 -22.99 9.06
CA PRO A 133 -11.59 -21.67 9.60
C PRO A 133 -10.80 -20.53 8.94
N ASP A 134 -9.57 -20.81 8.51
CA ASP A 134 -8.68 -19.85 7.84
C ASP A 134 -9.20 -19.38 6.46
N PHE A 135 -10.20 -20.06 5.89
CA PHE A 135 -10.80 -19.75 4.59
C PHE A 135 -12.31 -19.49 4.68
N THR A 136 -12.83 -19.35 5.90
CA THR A 136 -14.24 -19.03 6.15
C THR A 136 -14.39 -17.53 6.39
N LEU A 137 -15.21 -16.84 5.59
CA LEU A 137 -15.38 -15.40 5.71
C LEU A 137 -15.85 -14.99 7.13
N THR A 138 -14.99 -14.30 7.86
CA THR A 138 -15.33 -13.67 9.13
C THR A 138 -16.13 -12.37 8.92
N PRO A 139 -16.84 -11.86 9.94
CA PRO A 139 -17.53 -10.56 9.83
C PRO A 139 -16.58 -9.41 9.44
N ALA A 140 -15.34 -9.43 9.92
CA ALA A 140 -14.31 -8.47 9.57
C ALA A 140 -13.90 -8.59 8.08
N ALA A 141 -13.66 -9.81 7.59
CA ALA A 141 -13.37 -10.07 6.17
C ALA A 141 -14.52 -9.64 5.26
N LYS A 142 -15.76 -9.94 5.65
CA LYS A 142 -16.97 -9.52 4.94
C LYS A 142 -17.07 -8.00 4.88
N LYS A 143 -16.80 -7.29 5.98
CA LYS A 143 -16.77 -5.82 6.00
C LYS A 143 -15.67 -5.26 5.09
N ALA A 144 -14.47 -5.85 5.10
CA ALA A 144 -13.38 -5.45 4.20
C ALA A 144 -13.76 -5.65 2.72
N LEU A 145 -14.44 -6.77 2.41
CA LEU A 145 -14.94 -7.06 1.08
C LEU A 145 -16.06 -6.09 0.65
N GLN A 146 -16.98 -5.73 1.55
CA GLN A 146 -18.01 -4.70 1.32
C GLN A 146 -17.40 -3.32 1.04
N ASN A 147 -16.40 -2.92 1.84
CA ASN A 147 -15.65 -1.68 1.63
C ASN A 147 -14.96 -1.68 0.26
N LEU A 148 -14.33 -2.80 -0.11
CA LEU A 148 -13.69 -2.94 -1.42
C LEU A 148 -14.70 -2.91 -2.57
N TYR A 149 -15.85 -3.56 -2.41
CA TYR A 149 -16.96 -3.52 -3.36
C TYR A 149 -17.41 -2.09 -3.59
N LEU A 150 -17.71 -1.34 -2.52
CA LEU A 150 -18.18 0.03 -2.59
C LEU A 150 -17.15 0.95 -3.27
N ALA A 151 -15.88 0.85 -2.88
CA ALA A 151 -14.79 1.65 -3.46
C ALA A 151 -14.58 1.35 -4.96
N SER A 152 -14.59 0.07 -5.34
CA SER A 152 -14.40 -0.33 -6.74
C SER A 152 -15.59 0.05 -7.62
N ARG A 153 -16.81 -0.07 -7.10
CA ARG A 153 -18.05 0.36 -7.75
C ARG A 153 -18.07 1.88 -7.95
N ALA A 154 -17.73 2.66 -6.92
CA ALA A 154 -17.60 4.11 -7.03
C ALA A 154 -16.53 4.51 -8.06
N ARG A 155 -15.34 3.90 -8.02
CA ARG A 155 -14.28 4.15 -9.01
C ARG A 155 -14.74 3.81 -10.44
N PHE A 156 -15.50 2.74 -10.62
CA PHE A 156 -16.06 2.34 -11.91
C PHE A 156 -17.10 3.34 -12.43
N LEU A 157 -17.99 3.84 -11.59
CA LEU A 157 -18.97 4.86 -12.00
C LEU A 157 -18.27 6.15 -12.45
N LEU A 158 -17.29 6.62 -11.67
CA LEU A 158 -16.47 7.79 -12.04
C LEU A 158 -15.64 7.55 -13.31
N ALA A 159 -15.19 6.31 -13.55
CA ALA A 159 -14.50 5.94 -14.78
C ALA A 159 -15.39 5.98 -16.02
N HIS A 160 -16.67 5.64 -15.86
CA HIS A 160 -17.61 5.46 -16.95
C HIS A 160 -18.37 6.75 -17.32
N ASP A 161 -18.45 7.71 -16.40
CA ASP A 161 -19.02 9.02 -16.70
C ASP A 161 -18.09 9.82 -17.63
N LYS A 162 -18.65 10.39 -18.70
CA LYS A 162 -17.90 11.09 -19.75
C LYS A 162 -17.20 12.35 -19.25
N ARG A 163 -17.66 12.94 -18.14
CA ARG A 163 -17.14 14.18 -17.55
C ARG A 163 -16.02 13.91 -16.56
N THR A 164 -15.91 12.69 -16.02
CA THR A 164 -14.92 12.34 -14.99
C THR A 164 -13.96 11.21 -15.41
N GLY A 165 -14.26 10.49 -16.50
CA GLY A 165 -13.48 9.33 -16.94
C GLY A 165 -12.04 9.64 -17.37
N HIS A 166 -11.69 10.90 -17.65
CA HIS A 166 -10.30 11.28 -17.93
C HIS A 166 -9.46 11.47 -16.67
N ALA A 167 -10.09 11.67 -15.52
CA ALA A 167 -9.39 12.05 -14.30
C ALA A 167 -8.75 10.86 -13.60
N SER A 168 -7.56 11.10 -13.04
CA SER A 168 -6.88 10.11 -12.21
C SER A 168 -7.34 10.28 -10.77
N VAL A 169 -8.32 9.46 -10.38
CA VAL A 169 -8.90 9.49 -9.03
C VAL A 169 -8.57 8.21 -8.27
N LYS A 170 -8.19 8.40 -7.00
CA LYS A 170 -8.08 7.32 -6.02
C LYS A 170 -9.36 7.28 -5.20
N VAL A 171 -9.95 6.09 -5.05
CA VAL A 171 -11.17 5.90 -4.28
C VAL A 171 -10.92 4.91 -3.17
N THR A 172 -11.28 5.28 -1.95
CA THR A 172 -11.32 4.40 -0.78
C THR A 172 -12.71 4.45 -0.18
N ALA A 173 -13.10 3.39 0.54
CA ALA A 173 -14.38 3.37 1.23
C ALA A 173 -14.24 2.66 2.57
N ASN A 174 -14.96 3.17 3.57
CA ASN A 174 -15.03 2.56 4.89
C ASN A 174 -16.42 2.79 5.49
N ASP A 175 -17.15 1.71 5.72
CA ASP A 175 -18.46 1.73 6.40
C ASP A 175 -19.48 2.67 5.74
N GLY A 176 -19.53 2.64 4.41
CA GLY A 176 -20.42 3.51 3.61
C GLY A 176 -19.88 4.91 3.34
N VAL A 177 -18.77 5.32 3.95
CA VAL A 177 -18.12 6.61 3.66
C VAL A 177 -17.12 6.40 2.51
N VAL A 178 -17.35 7.06 1.38
CA VAL A 178 -16.47 7.04 0.21
C VAL A 178 -15.61 8.29 0.19
N GLN A 179 -14.29 8.09 0.10
CA GLN A 179 -13.32 9.17 -0.10
C GLN A 179 -12.78 9.10 -1.53
N VAL A 180 -12.88 10.23 -2.24
CA VAL A 180 -12.31 10.41 -3.57
C VAL A 180 -11.18 11.42 -3.52
N THR A 181 -9.97 10.97 -3.80
CA THR A 181 -8.79 11.82 -3.91
C THR A 181 -8.48 12.06 -5.38
N TYR A 182 -8.35 13.32 -5.78
CA TYR A 182 -8.12 13.73 -7.17
C TYR A 182 -6.95 14.71 -7.28
N LEU A 183 -6.35 14.80 -8.46
CA LEU A 183 -5.22 15.70 -8.71
C LEU A 183 -5.68 17.16 -8.87
N PRO A 184 -4.84 18.17 -8.57
CA PRO A 184 -5.19 19.58 -8.75
C PRO A 184 -5.55 20.03 -10.17
N GLN A 185 -5.18 19.24 -11.17
CA GLN A 185 -5.55 19.49 -12.56
C GLN A 185 -6.97 19.03 -12.91
N ASP A 186 -7.58 18.18 -12.07
CA ASP A 186 -8.90 17.56 -12.25
C ASP A 186 -9.93 18.16 -11.27
N VAL A 187 -9.75 19.43 -10.85
CA VAL A 187 -10.61 20.09 -9.86
C VAL A 187 -12.07 20.19 -10.30
N GLU A 188 -12.30 20.23 -11.61
CA GLU A 188 -13.64 20.22 -12.21
C GLU A 188 -14.44 18.94 -11.92
N VAL A 189 -13.76 17.84 -11.54
CA VAL A 189 -14.41 16.58 -11.19
C VAL A 189 -15.06 16.64 -9.81
N ALA A 190 -14.50 17.39 -8.86
CA ALA A 190 -14.95 17.44 -7.48
C ALA A 190 -16.47 17.66 -7.31
N PRO A 191 -17.10 18.68 -7.94
CA PRO A 191 -18.55 18.90 -7.80
C PRO A 191 -19.40 17.81 -8.48
N LEU A 192 -18.84 17.04 -9.41
CA LEU A 192 -19.56 15.96 -10.12
C LEU A 192 -19.56 14.65 -9.32
N VAL A 193 -18.62 14.46 -8.40
CA VAL A 193 -18.50 13.22 -7.63
C VAL A 193 -19.78 12.90 -6.85
N PRO A 194 -20.35 13.82 -6.04
CA PRO A 194 -21.59 13.52 -5.32
C PRO A 194 -22.77 13.22 -6.26
N GLU A 195 -22.88 13.95 -7.37
CA GLU A 195 -23.94 13.74 -8.38
C GLU A 195 -23.88 12.34 -8.99
N ILE A 196 -22.68 11.86 -9.36
CA ILE A 196 -22.50 10.55 -10.00
C ILE A 196 -22.71 9.42 -8.98
N LEU A 197 -22.32 9.63 -7.72
CA LEU A 197 -22.36 8.59 -6.70
C LEU A 197 -23.68 8.55 -5.91
N ASP A 198 -24.59 9.51 -6.07
CA ASP A 198 -25.84 9.62 -5.31
C ASP A 198 -26.68 8.32 -5.28
N SER A 199 -26.74 7.60 -6.41
CA SER A 199 -27.50 6.34 -6.54
C SER A 199 -26.71 5.09 -6.17
N LEU A 200 -25.51 5.23 -5.60
CA LEU A 200 -24.67 4.10 -5.22
C LEU A 200 -25.21 3.42 -3.96
N GLU A 201 -25.70 2.19 -4.13
CA GLU A 201 -26.15 1.36 -3.01
C GLU A 201 -25.06 1.18 -1.95
N GLY A 202 -25.42 1.36 -0.67
CA GLY A 202 -24.51 1.26 0.47
C GLY A 202 -23.69 2.52 0.76
N LEU A 203 -23.85 3.59 -0.02
CA LEU A 203 -23.25 4.89 0.24
C LEU A 203 -23.98 5.63 1.37
N LYS A 204 -23.22 6.11 2.36
CA LYS A 204 -23.70 6.98 3.45
C LYS A 204 -23.22 8.42 3.28
N GLU A 205 -21.96 8.59 2.90
CA GLU A 205 -21.33 9.91 2.78
C GLU A 205 -20.23 9.89 1.73
N VAL A 206 -20.04 11.01 1.02
CA VAL A 206 -18.97 11.19 0.03
C VAL A 206 -18.11 12.39 0.42
N HIS A 207 -16.81 12.16 0.47
CA HIS A 207 -15.80 13.20 0.65
C HIS A 207 -14.88 13.27 -0.55
N THR A 208 -14.46 14.48 -0.87
CA THR A 208 -13.50 14.72 -1.95
C THR A 208 -12.29 15.47 -1.40
N THR A 209 -11.08 15.09 -1.80
CA THR A 209 -9.86 15.78 -1.39
C THR A 209 -8.91 15.95 -2.56
N ILE A 210 -8.41 17.17 -2.72
CA ILE A 210 -7.39 17.50 -3.69
C ILE A 210 -6.01 17.11 -3.15
N ALA A 211 -5.24 16.31 -3.90
CA ALA A 211 -3.87 15.98 -3.53
C ALA A 211 -3.05 15.52 -4.75
N LYS A 212 -1.77 15.91 -4.78
CA LYS A 212 -0.77 15.42 -5.75
C LYS A 212 -0.13 14.10 -5.34
N THR A 213 -0.02 13.87 -4.04
CA THR A 213 0.68 12.72 -3.47
C THR A 213 -0.16 12.06 -2.37
N ASN A 214 0.22 10.85 -1.96
CA ASN A 214 -0.46 10.12 -0.90
C ASN A 214 0.53 9.74 0.19
N ILE A 215 0.15 9.94 1.44
CA ILE A 215 0.87 9.47 2.63
C ILE A 215 -0.01 8.43 3.32
N LEU A 216 0.58 7.31 3.70
CA LEU A 216 -0.07 6.33 4.57
C LEU A 216 0.36 6.58 6.02
N TRP A 217 -0.59 6.68 6.94
CA TRP A 217 -0.34 6.60 8.36
C TRP A 217 -0.84 5.26 8.91
N LEU A 218 0.10 4.42 9.29
CA LEU A 218 -0.12 3.07 9.81
C LEU A 218 -0.06 3.09 11.35
N GLY A 219 -1.05 2.51 12.01
CA GLY A 219 -1.12 2.45 13.48
C GLY A 219 -2.24 1.54 14.00
N GLU A 220 -2.23 1.21 15.28
CA GLU A 220 -3.34 0.54 15.99
C GLU A 220 -4.32 1.59 16.55
N ASN A 221 -3.78 2.72 17.02
CA ASN A 221 -4.52 3.84 17.61
C ASN A 221 -4.07 5.16 16.99
N PHE A 222 -5.01 6.11 16.93
CA PHE A 222 -4.81 7.43 16.33
C PHE A 222 -5.33 8.51 17.27
N ASP A 223 -4.55 9.56 17.46
CA ASP A 223 -4.96 10.71 18.26
C ASP A 223 -4.52 12.01 17.55
N PRO A 224 -5.48 12.88 17.16
CA PRO A 224 -5.16 14.13 16.48
C PRO A 224 -4.46 15.16 17.38
N LYS A 225 -4.36 14.93 18.69
CA LYS A 225 -3.67 15.81 19.64
C LYS A 225 -2.16 15.54 19.71
N THR A 226 -1.69 14.44 19.14
CA THR A 226 -0.28 14.03 19.21
C THR A 226 0.64 14.94 18.39
N GLU A 227 1.91 15.02 18.79
CA GLU A 227 2.94 15.67 17.98
C GLU A 227 3.10 15.01 16.60
N LEU A 228 2.90 13.68 16.53
CA LEU A 228 2.93 12.93 15.28
C LEU A 228 1.92 13.49 14.28
N PHE A 229 0.66 13.69 14.69
CA PHE A 229 -0.37 14.28 13.84
C PHE A 229 0.01 15.67 13.34
N GLN A 230 0.52 16.54 14.22
CA GLN A 230 0.92 17.90 13.85
C GLN A 230 2.07 17.90 12.84
N ASN A 231 3.03 16.98 12.98
CA ASN A 231 4.16 16.86 12.08
C ASN A 231 3.74 16.25 10.74
N LEU A 232 2.92 15.22 10.77
CA LEU A 232 2.34 14.57 9.59
C LEU A 232 1.56 15.58 8.74
N THR A 233 0.68 16.37 9.36
CA THR A 233 -0.11 17.39 8.64
C THR A 233 0.75 18.51 8.04
N LYS A 234 1.85 18.91 8.70
CA LYS A 234 2.82 19.86 8.12
C LYS A 234 3.48 19.28 6.86
N VAL A 235 3.91 18.02 6.92
CA VAL A 235 4.50 17.32 5.75
C VAL A 235 3.46 17.19 4.64
N ALA A 236 2.24 16.75 4.98
CA ALA A 236 1.16 16.58 4.03
C ALA A 236 0.83 17.89 3.28
N LYS A 237 0.68 19.00 4.01
CA LYS A 237 0.45 20.33 3.39
C LYS A 237 1.59 20.77 2.49
N LYS A 238 2.85 20.53 2.90
CA LYS A 238 4.02 20.86 2.08
C LYS A 238 4.08 20.05 0.79
N TRP A 239 3.62 18.80 0.84
CA TRP A 239 3.65 17.86 -0.30
C TRP A 239 2.37 17.86 -1.12
N ASP A 240 1.37 18.65 -0.71
CA ASP A 240 0.04 18.65 -1.30
C ASP A 240 -0.53 17.21 -1.29
N ALA A 241 -0.48 16.58 -0.12
CA ALA A 241 -0.72 15.15 0.05
C ALA A 241 -2.00 14.86 0.82
N ALA A 242 -2.71 13.82 0.37
CA ALA A 242 -3.77 13.20 1.14
C ALA A 242 -3.16 12.17 2.11
N VAL A 243 -3.62 12.17 3.35
CA VAL A 243 -3.22 11.25 4.41
C VAL A 243 -4.30 10.19 4.56
N GLU A 244 -3.97 8.96 4.19
CA GLU A 244 -4.82 7.80 4.44
C GLU A 244 -4.43 7.16 5.77
N ILE A 245 -5.43 6.83 6.58
CA ILE A 245 -5.24 6.11 7.83
C ILE A 245 -5.47 4.62 7.60
N MET A 246 -4.52 3.78 8.01
CA MET A 246 -4.70 2.33 8.01
C MET A 246 -4.52 1.79 9.42
N ARG A 247 -5.62 1.31 10.00
CA ARG A 247 -5.63 0.67 11.30
C ARG A 247 -5.15 -0.78 11.18
N LEU A 248 -4.14 -1.15 11.95
CA LEU A 248 -3.79 -2.55 12.20
C LEU A 248 -4.65 -3.07 13.34
N ALA A 249 -5.45 -4.10 13.08
CA ALA A 249 -6.29 -4.74 14.09
C ALA A 249 -5.88 -6.21 14.27
N THR A 250 -5.72 -6.62 15.53
CA THR A 250 -5.35 -7.99 15.92
C THR A 250 -6.55 -8.89 16.20
N GLU A 251 -7.74 -8.33 16.42
CA GLU A 251 -8.96 -9.07 16.73
C GLU A 251 -9.99 -8.85 15.60
N GLU A 252 -10.36 -9.92 14.91
CA GLU A 252 -11.40 -9.93 13.87
C GLU A 252 -12.81 -10.02 14.46
N ASN A 253 -12.93 -10.58 15.67
CA ASN A 253 -14.19 -10.67 16.38
C ASN A 253 -14.43 -9.37 17.14
N GLY A 254 -15.37 -8.57 16.63
CA GLY A 254 -16.08 -7.60 17.45
C GLY A 254 -16.96 -8.32 18.46
N GLU A 255 -16.35 -8.95 19.47
CA GLU A 255 -17.04 -9.34 20.70
C GLU A 255 -16.36 -8.60 21.84
N ALA A 256 -17.03 -7.54 22.29
CA ALA A 256 -16.97 -7.18 23.70
C ALA A 256 -17.09 -8.48 24.49
N ALA A 257 -16.17 -8.70 25.43
CA ALA A 257 -16.24 -9.79 26.38
C ALA A 257 -17.67 -9.89 26.93
N THR A 258 -18.44 -10.84 26.41
CA THR A 258 -19.65 -11.28 27.07
C THR A 258 -19.14 -11.96 28.33
N GLU A 259 -19.16 -11.23 29.43
CA GLU A 259 -19.00 -11.82 30.74
C GLU A 259 -19.89 -13.05 30.80
N SER A 260 -19.26 -14.16 31.14
CA SER A 260 -19.85 -15.45 31.37
C SER A 260 -20.98 -15.37 32.39
N ILE A 261 -22.20 -15.16 31.93
CA ILE A 261 -23.38 -15.51 32.72
C ILE A 261 -23.54 -17.02 32.58
N ASN A 262 -23.04 -17.73 33.58
CA ASN A 262 -23.37 -19.13 33.83
C ASN A 262 -24.89 -19.29 33.82
N VAL A 263 -25.43 -19.96 32.80
CA VAL A 263 -26.78 -20.52 32.87
C VAL A 263 -26.68 -22.02 32.66
N THR A 264 -26.82 -22.73 33.76
CA THR A 264 -27.01 -24.19 33.83
C THR A 264 -28.24 -24.59 33.01
N PRO A 265 -28.19 -25.67 32.22
CA PRO A 265 -29.36 -26.09 31.45
C PRO A 265 -30.35 -26.81 32.37
N THR A 266 -31.57 -26.27 32.48
CA THR A 266 -32.69 -26.95 33.15
C THR A 266 -33.76 -27.33 32.12
N VAL A 267 -33.66 -28.57 31.65
CA VAL A 267 -34.70 -29.56 31.32
C VAL A 267 -36.18 -29.11 31.45
N PHE A 268 -36.89 -29.14 30.31
CA PHE A 268 -38.31 -29.42 29.99
C PHE A 268 -39.46 -28.56 30.57
N ALA A 269 -40.32 -28.03 29.69
CA ALA A 269 -41.74 -28.44 29.54
C ALA A 269 -42.47 -27.68 28.41
N ASP A 270 -43.34 -28.42 27.74
CA ASP A 270 -44.26 -28.06 26.65
C ASP A 270 -45.47 -27.25 27.16
N LYS A 271 -45.95 -26.26 26.39
CA LYS A 271 -47.39 -25.95 26.20
C LYS A 271 -47.67 -24.71 25.33
N ASP A 272 -48.65 -24.90 24.44
CA ASP A 272 -49.36 -23.93 23.61
C ASP A 272 -49.89 -22.70 24.36
N SER A 273 -49.78 -21.51 23.73
CA SER A 273 -50.92 -20.60 23.51
C SER A 273 -50.49 -19.40 22.65
N GLU A 274 -51.17 -19.21 21.51
CA GLU A 274 -51.18 -17.97 20.74
C GLU A 274 -51.75 -16.82 21.58
N SER A 275 -51.08 -15.67 21.56
CA SER A 275 -51.67 -14.36 21.85
C SER A 275 -50.85 -13.28 21.16
N TYR A 276 -51.42 -12.73 20.10
CA TYR A 276 -50.97 -11.52 19.41
C TYR A 276 -51.14 -10.31 20.34
N ASP A 277 -50.04 -9.67 20.74
CA ASP A 277 -50.04 -8.31 21.27
C ASP A 277 -49.10 -7.40 20.48
N GLY A 278 -49.46 -6.12 20.44
CA GLY A 278 -49.06 -5.16 19.42
C GLY A 278 -47.56 -5.03 19.22
N GLY A 279 -47.14 -5.16 17.96
CA GLY A 279 -45.79 -4.83 17.52
C GLY A 279 -45.45 -3.39 17.88
N ILE A 280 -44.57 -3.24 18.86
CA ILE A 280 -43.76 -2.05 19.01
C ILE A 280 -42.63 -2.24 18.01
N GLU A 281 -42.51 -1.34 17.03
CA GLU A 281 -41.28 -1.26 16.24
C GLU A 281 -40.15 -1.02 17.24
N GLU A 282 -39.33 -2.04 17.48
CA GLU A 282 -38.03 -1.82 18.08
C GLU A 282 -37.27 -0.94 17.09
N ASP A 283 -37.24 0.36 17.38
CA ASP A 283 -36.24 1.26 16.83
C ASP A 283 -34.91 0.52 16.98
N VAL A 284 -34.38 0.02 15.86
CA VAL A 284 -33.04 -0.54 15.80
C VAL A 284 -32.14 0.62 16.15
N GLU A 285 -31.78 0.74 17.44
CA GLU A 285 -30.75 1.66 17.88
C GLU A 285 -29.54 1.36 17.01
N GLU A 286 -29.24 2.27 16.07
CA GLU A 286 -27.99 2.24 15.33
C GLU A 286 -26.89 2.21 16.37
N LYS A 287 -26.30 1.04 16.60
CA LYS A 287 -25.14 0.87 17.49
C LYS A 287 -24.12 1.91 17.07
N GLN A 288 -24.00 2.99 17.85
CA GLN A 288 -22.94 3.96 17.68
C GLN A 288 -21.63 3.19 17.70
N VAL A 289 -20.92 3.17 16.58
CA VAL A 289 -19.60 2.58 16.48
C VAL A 289 -18.69 3.39 17.40
N VAL A 290 -18.44 2.86 18.60
CA VAL A 290 -17.51 3.49 19.55
C VAL A 290 -16.14 3.51 18.88
N ASP A 291 -15.61 4.71 18.62
CA ASP A 291 -14.32 4.92 17.99
C ASP A 291 -13.17 4.66 18.97
N THR A 292 -13.00 3.40 19.38
CA THR A 292 -12.03 3.02 20.42
C THR A 292 -10.58 3.31 20.00
N ALA A 293 -10.31 3.33 18.70
CA ALA A 293 -8.97 3.57 18.13
C ALA A 293 -8.74 5.02 17.68
N GLY A 294 -9.71 5.91 17.85
CA GLY A 294 -9.61 7.33 17.47
C GLY A 294 -9.53 7.60 15.96
N VAL A 295 -9.98 6.65 15.13
CA VAL A 295 -9.96 6.77 13.67
C VAL A 295 -10.91 7.87 13.20
N LEU A 296 -12.17 7.89 13.68
CA LEU A 296 -13.16 8.91 13.31
C LEU A 296 -12.71 10.30 13.76
N ALA A 297 -12.27 10.43 15.01
CA ALA A 297 -11.78 11.71 15.54
C ALA A 297 -10.58 12.25 14.74
N THR A 298 -9.66 11.36 14.35
CA THR A 298 -8.49 11.73 13.54
C THR A 298 -8.88 12.06 12.10
N MET A 299 -9.81 11.31 11.51
CA MET A 299 -10.35 11.57 10.17
C MET A 299 -11.00 12.95 10.09
N ASP A 300 -11.81 13.32 11.08
CA ASP A 300 -12.42 14.65 11.16
C ASP A 300 -11.39 15.76 11.31
N ALA A 301 -10.31 15.51 12.06
CA ALA A 301 -9.20 16.45 12.16
C ALA A 301 -8.44 16.60 10.83
N LEU A 302 -8.25 15.51 10.08
CA LEU A 302 -7.64 15.54 8.74
C LEU A 302 -8.52 16.28 7.71
N LYS A 303 -9.85 16.10 7.79
CA LYS A 303 -10.82 16.83 6.96
C LYS A 303 -10.73 18.34 7.23
N LYS A 304 -10.67 18.77 8.49
CA LYS A 304 -10.54 20.19 8.87
C LYS A 304 -9.27 20.87 8.36
N VAL A 305 -8.25 20.10 7.96
CA VAL A 305 -7.00 20.61 7.39
C VAL A 305 -6.84 20.30 5.91
N ASP A 306 -7.90 19.81 5.25
CA ASP A 306 -7.99 19.46 3.83
C ASP A 306 -6.93 18.44 3.38
N CYS A 307 -6.57 17.48 4.24
CA CYS A 307 -5.57 16.45 3.94
C CYS A 307 -6.13 15.03 4.11
N SER A 308 -7.45 14.83 4.10
CA SER A 308 -8.04 13.51 4.30
C SER A 308 -7.88 12.60 3.07
N GLY A 309 -7.35 11.39 3.25
CA GLY A 309 -7.17 10.38 2.19
C GLY A 309 -8.03 9.13 2.37
N GLY A 310 -8.91 9.14 3.37
CA GLY A 310 -9.75 8.00 3.73
C GLY A 310 -9.18 7.19 4.88
N SER A 311 -9.93 6.19 5.32
CA SER A 311 -9.49 5.24 6.34
C SER A 311 -9.73 3.82 5.88
N SER A 312 -8.92 2.89 6.37
CA SER A 312 -9.12 1.45 6.21
C SER A 312 -8.69 0.73 7.48
N THR A 313 -9.17 -0.49 7.66
CA THR A 313 -8.71 -1.40 8.71
C THR A 313 -8.20 -2.66 8.06
N LEU A 314 -6.99 -3.05 8.42
CA LEU A 314 -6.38 -4.30 8.04
C LEU A 314 -6.43 -5.26 9.22
N TYR A 315 -7.04 -6.41 8.98
CA TYR A 315 -7.03 -7.54 9.90
C TYR A 315 -5.99 -8.54 9.39
N GLY A 316 -5.13 -9.01 10.29
CA GLY A 316 -4.12 -10.00 9.96
C GLY A 316 -2.72 -9.60 10.40
N ASP A 317 -1.74 -10.28 9.81
CA ASP A 317 -0.35 -10.24 10.23
C ASP A 317 0.52 -9.35 9.31
N LYS A 318 1.83 -9.43 9.53
CA LYS A 318 2.82 -8.65 8.76
C LYS A 318 2.80 -9.03 7.28
N GLU A 319 2.54 -10.30 6.95
CA GLU A 319 2.51 -10.77 5.56
C GLU A 319 1.29 -10.23 4.82
N THR A 320 0.14 -10.24 5.50
CA THR A 320 -1.10 -9.63 4.98
C THR A 320 -0.91 -8.15 4.69
N LEU A 321 -0.21 -7.42 5.57
CA LEU A 321 0.15 -6.02 5.35
C LEU A 321 1.07 -5.82 4.14
N ILE A 322 2.11 -6.63 4.01
CA ILE A 322 3.05 -6.55 2.86
C ILE A 322 2.31 -6.81 1.55
N ASN A 323 1.46 -7.82 1.50
CA ASN A 323 0.65 -8.12 0.32
C ASN A 323 -0.33 -6.98 0.00
N THR A 324 -0.95 -6.39 1.01
CA THR A 324 -1.87 -5.25 0.83
C THR A 324 -1.16 -4.04 0.24
N LEU A 325 -0.01 -3.66 0.82
CA LEU A 325 0.76 -2.48 0.42
C LEU A 325 1.61 -2.69 -0.84
N GLY A 326 2.03 -3.93 -1.11
CA GLY A 326 2.78 -4.29 -2.31
C GLY A 326 1.94 -4.26 -3.59
N HIS A 327 0.63 -4.51 -3.47
CA HIS A 327 -0.32 -4.53 -4.58
C HIS A 327 -1.09 -3.23 -4.77
N ARG A 328 -1.38 -2.50 -3.68
CA ARG A 328 -2.03 -1.19 -3.76
C ARG A 328 -1.07 -0.09 -3.36
N THR A 329 -1.13 0.96 -4.17
CA THR A 329 -0.79 2.36 -3.89
C THR A 329 0.63 2.80 -4.23
N ASN A 330 0.68 3.90 -4.99
CA ASN A 330 1.83 4.77 -5.02
C ASN A 330 1.77 5.67 -3.77
N TYR A 331 1.92 5.11 -2.56
CA TYR A 331 2.22 5.95 -1.41
C TYR A 331 3.62 6.56 -1.63
N ASN A 332 3.74 7.86 -1.39
CA ASN A 332 5.00 8.58 -1.47
C ASN A 332 5.76 8.54 -0.14
N LEU A 333 5.07 8.19 0.94
CA LEU A 333 5.60 8.06 2.29
C LEU A 333 4.68 7.14 3.11
N VAL A 334 5.27 6.25 3.90
CA VAL A 334 4.57 5.47 4.93
C VAL A 334 5.09 5.92 6.29
N VAL A 335 4.18 6.33 7.15
CA VAL A 335 4.48 6.77 8.52
C VAL A 335 3.94 5.73 9.49
N ILE A 336 4.83 5.15 10.30
CA ILE A 336 4.46 4.21 11.36
C ILE A 336 4.28 5.01 12.65
N GLY A 337 3.04 5.02 13.16
CA GLY A 337 2.68 5.62 14.43
C GLY A 337 2.70 4.61 15.58
N ASP A 338 1.64 4.66 16.39
CA ASP A 338 1.47 3.75 17.52
C ASP A 338 1.11 2.34 17.03
N VAL A 339 2.01 1.38 17.20
CA VAL A 339 1.80 -0.03 16.84
C VAL A 339 2.29 -0.94 17.97
N TYR A 340 1.72 -2.14 18.09
CA TYR A 340 1.97 -3.09 19.16
C TYR A 340 1.71 -2.50 20.56
N SER A 341 0.63 -1.73 20.71
CA SER A 341 0.32 -0.96 21.92
C SER A 341 0.01 -1.85 23.13
N SER A 342 -0.38 -3.11 22.88
CA SER A 342 -0.55 -4.15 23.91
C SER A 342 0.76 -4.70 24.48
N ARG A 343 1.92 -4.38 23.87
CA ARG A 343 3.24 -4.92 24.26
C ARG A 343 4.02 -3.91 25.12
N PRO A 344 4.90 -4.37 26.04
CA PRO A 344 5.77 -3.49 26.81
C PRO A 344 6.70 -2.65 25.92
N GLU A 345 7.05 -1.43 26.36
CA GLU A 345 7.82 -0.45 25.58
C GLU A 345 9.11 -0.98 24.91
N PRO A 346 9.99 -1.77 25.56
CA PRO A 346 11.17 -2.32 24.90
C PRO A 346 10.82 -3.27 23.74
N VAL A 347 9.76 -4.06 23.90
CA VAL A 347 9.27 -5.00 22.88
C VAL A 347 8.61 -4.25 21.75
N LYS A 348 7.79 -3.24 22.08
CA LYS A 348 7.16 -2.33 21.12
C LYS A 348 8.18 -1.71 20.18
N ARG A 349 9.23 -1.05 20.72
CA ARG A 349 10.30 -0.44 19.92
C ARG A 349 10.99 -1.43 18.99
N ARG A 350 11.29 -2.63 19.47
CA ARG A 350 11.89 -3.69 18.64
C ARG A 350 10.95 -4.11 17.51
N LEU A 351 9.70 -4.43 17.82
CA LEU A 351 8.71 -4.88 16.83
C LEU A 351 8.37 -3.79 15.81
N SER A 352 8.27 -2.53 16.22
CA SER A 352 8.10 -1.38 15.32
C SER A 352 9.31 -1.23 14.38
N SER A 353 10.53 -1.40 14.89
CA SER A 353 11.75 -1.34 14.08
C SER A 353 11.81 -2.50 13.07
N GLU A 354 11.45 -3.72 13.48
CA GLU A 354 11.33 -4.88 12.60
C GLU A 354 10.27 -4.66 11.52
N LEU A 355 9.08 -4.17 11.89
CA LEU A 355 8.02 -3.84 10.96
C LEU A 355 8.49 -2.80 9.94
N ARG A 356 9.18 -1.74 10.40
CA ARG A 356 9.74 -0.73 9.52
C ARG A 356 10.75 -1.33 8.53
N SER A 357 11.67 -2.18 9.00
CA SER A 357 12.65 -2.85 8.14
C SER A 357 11.94 -3.68 7.07
N LEU A 358 10.98 -4.52 7.49
CA LEU A 358 10.21 -5.37 6.57
C LEU A 358 9.46 -4.56 5.52
N LEU A 359 8.83 -3.46 5.91
CA LEU A 359 8.11 -2.59 4.96
C LEU A 359 9.08 -1.87 4.01
N SER A 360 10.21 -1.37 4.50
CA SER A 360 11.24 -0.72 3.67
C SER A 360 11.86 -1.68 2.64
N ASP A 361 12.01 -2.96 3.01
CA ASP A 361 12.60 -3.97 2.12
C ASP A 361 11.62 -4.42 1.02
N ASN A 362 10.31 -4.32 1.26
CA ASN A 362 9.27 -4.86 0.37
C ASN A 362 8.43 -3.79 -0.35
N ILE A 363 8.51 -2.52 0.05
CA ILE A 363 7.72 -1.42 -0.52
C ILE A 363 8.67 -0.37 -1.10
N LYS A 364 8.32 0.20 -2.24
CA LYS A 364 9.13 1.23 -2.93
C LYS A 364 9.09 2.61 -2.26
N ALA A 365 8.27 2.77 -1.22
CA ALA A 365 8.05 4.02 -0.53
C ALA A 365 8.94 4.11 0.71
N PRO A 366 9.47 5.29 1.05
CA PRO A 366 10.20 5.49 2.30
C PRO A 366 9.26 5.22 3.48
N VAL A 367 9.74 4.45 4.46
CA VAL A 367 9.01 4.10 5.68
C VAL A 367 9.69 4.76 6.87
N VAL A 368 8.93 5.60 7.59
CA VAL A 368 9.45 6.52 8.59
C VAL A 368 8.69 6.32 9.91
N GLY A 369 9.42 6.28 11.02
CA GLY A 369 8.81 6.26 12.37
C GLY A 369 8.55 7.67 12.92
N GLU A 370 7.86 7.76 14.05
CA GLU A 370 7.55 9.04 14.70
C GLU A 370 8.79 9.93 14.95
N GLU A 371 9.89 9.36 15.45
CA GLU A 371 11.10 10.14 15.76
C GLU A 371 11.81 10.68 14.51
N GLU A 372 11.78 9.95 13.41
CA GLU A 372 12.42 10.33 12.15
C GLU A 372 11.62 11.42 11.44
N LEU A 373 10.29 11.36 11.48
CA LEU A 373 9.43 12.42 10.94
C LEU A 373 9.70 13.75 11.67
N LYS A 374 9.94 13.69 13.00
CA LYS A 374 10.37 14.85 13.80
C LYS A 374 11.75 15.36 13.36
N ALA A 375 12.68 14.49 13.00
CA ALA A 375 14.03 14.88 12.56
C ALA A 375 14.03 15.49 11.14
N GLU A 376 13.23 14.96 10.21
CA GLU A 376 13.14 15.48 8.83
C GLU A 376 12.52 16.89 8.76
N LEU A 377 11.60 17.23 9.67
CA LEU A 377 11.07 18.59 9.81
C LEU A 377 12.07 19.56 10.46
N LYS A 378 13.11 19.05 11.14
CA LYS A 378 14.18 19.84 11.77
C LYS A 378 15.39 20.06 10.85
N PHE A 379 15.23 19.95 9.52
CA PHE A 379 16.20 20.53 8.58
C PHE A 379 16.18 22.06 8.74
N ASP A 380 16.90 22.51 9.76
CA ASP A 380 16.88 23.86 10.30
C ASP A 380 17.75 24.77 9.42
N ILE A 381 17.54 26.08 9.50
CA ILE A 381 18.36 27.10 8.81
C ILE A 381 19.85 26.87 9.10
N LYS A 382 20.19 26.31 10.27
CA LYS A 382 21.55 25.96 10.66
C LYS A 382 22.19 24.90 9.77
N ASP A 383 21.45 23.91 9.30
CA ASP A 383 21.99 22.88 8.40
C ASP A 383 22.13 23.40 6.97
N VAL A 384 21.23 24.31 6.55
CA VAL A 384 21.38 25.07 5.30
C VAL A 384 22.61 26.00 5.36
N LEU A 385 22.82 26.68 6.49
CA LEU A 385 24.00 27.53 6.70
C LEU A 385 25.29 26.71 6.76
N ARG A 386 25.28 25.53 7.38
CA ARG A 386 26.43 24.60 7.35
C ARG A 386 26.73 24.15 5.93
N LEU A 387 25.71 23.74 5.17
CA LEU A 387 25.87 23.35 3.77
C LEU A 387 26.46 24.50 2.94
N ALA A 388 25.89 25.70 3.07
CA ALA A 388 26.38 26.89 2.40
C ALA A 388 27.83 27.21 2.78
N SER A 389 28.20 27.06 4.06
CA SER A 389 29.56 27.30 4.53
C SER A 389 30.56 26.31 3.95
N PHE A 390 30.21 25.02 3.88
CA PHE A 390 31.09 24.00 3.30
C PHE A 390 31.22 24.16 1.79
N LEU A 391 30.13 24.47 1.09
CA LEU A 391 30.16 24.78 -0.34
C LEU A 391 30.99 26.04 -0.64
N LEU A 392 30.87 27.08 0.18
CA LEU A 392 31.65 28.30 0.04
C LEU A 392 33.14 28.03 0.26
N ILE A 393 33.50 27.26 1.29
CA ILE A 393 34.90 26.88 1.54
C ILE A 393 35.45 26.04 0.38
N ALA A 394 34.70 25.05 -0.10
CA ALA A 394 35.10 24.24 -1.24
C ALA A 394 35.28 25.09 -2.52
N LEU A 395 34.37 26.05 -2.76
CA LEU A 395 34.44 26.99 -3.89
C LEU A 395 35.67 27.91 -3.78
N ILE A 396 35.96 28.43 -2.58
CA ILE A 396 37.14 29.28 -2.34
C ILE A 396 38.42 28.47 -2.59
N LEU A 397 38.52 27.25 -2.06
CA LEU A 397 39.68 26.37 -2.29
C LEU A 397 39.84 26.04 -3.78
N PHE A 398 38.73 25.75 -4.47
CA PHE A 398 38.72 25.47 -5.89
C PHE A 398 39.18 26.68 -6.72
N LEU A 399 38.62 27.87 -6.46
CA LEU A 399 39.00 29.11 -7.14
C LEU A 399 40.45 29.50 -6.83
N ALA A 400 40.90 29.35 -5.59
CA ALA A 400 42.29 29.64 -5.22
C ALA A 400 43.29 28.79 -6.02
N VAL A 401 43.00 27.50 -6.21
CA VAL A 401 43.83 26.62 -7.05
C VAL A 401 43.68 26.98 -8.54
N PHE A 402 42.46 27.25 -9.01
CA PHE A 402 42.18 27.51 -10.43
C PHE A 402 42.77 28.84 -10.91
N THR A 403 42.66 29.91 -10.12
CA THR A 403 43.23 31.23 -10.44
C THR A 403 44.75 31.22 -10.38
N ASN A 404 45.36 30.36 -9.54
CA ASN A 404 46.80 30.27 -9.35
C ASN A 404 47.43 29.03 -10.01
N GLN A 405 46.81 28.47 -11.06
CA GLN A 405 47.24 27.22 -11.69
C GLN A 405 48.74 27.19 -12.04
N GLN A 406 49.26 28.26 -12.66
CA GLN A 406 50.67 28.32 -13.02
C GLN A 406 51.57 28.30 -11.79
N ALA A 407 51.24 29.05 -10.74
CA ALA A 407 52.02 29.07 -9.50
C ALA A 407 51.98 27.71 -8.78
N VAL A 408 50.82 27.05 -8.75
CA VAL A 408 50.65 25.71 -8.17
C VAL A 408 51.46 24.68 -8.95
N ILE A 409 51.39 24.69 -10.29
CA ILE A 409 52.17 23.78 -11.14
C ILE A 409 53.67 24.04 -10.98
N THR A 410 54.12 25.29 -11.02
CA THR A 410 55.53 25.63 -10.80
C THR A 410 56.02 25.23 -9.40
N PHE A 411 55.18 25.35 -8.37
CA PHE A 411 55.50 24.90 -7.01
C PHE A 411 55.60 23.37 -6.89
N LEU A 412 54.77 22.62 -7.63
CA LEU A 412 54.73 21.15 -7.57
C LEU A 412 55.72 20.47 -8.54
N THR A 413 56.07 21.09 -9.66
CA THR A 413 56.86 20.45 -10.73
C THR A 413 57.98 21.31 -11.32
N GLY A 414 58.12 22.58 -10.92
CA GLY A 414 59.15 23.50 -11.45
C GLY A 414 60.53 23.33 -10.79
N GLU A 415 61.52 24.12 -11.23
CA GLU A 415 62.89 24.05 -10.68
C GLU A 415 62.96 24.34 -9.17
N SER A 416 62.05 25.17 -8.65
CA SER A 416 61.90 25.51 -7.23
C SER A 416 61.45 24.33 -6.36
N TYR A 417 60.85 23.29 -6.94
CA TYR A 417 60.45 22.08 -6.21
C TYR A 417 61.65 21.39 -5.55
N LYS A 418 62.85 21.46 -6.17
CA LYS A 418 64.07 20.87 -5.58
C LYS A 418 64.45 21.50 -4.24
N SER A 419 64.16 22.78 -4.03
CA SER A 419 64.47 23.51 -2.80
C SER A 419 63.36 23.43 -1.74
N TRP A 420 62.10 23.23 -2.16
CA TRP A 420 60.92 23.27 -1.28
C TRP A 420 60.14 21.95 -1.21
N ARG A 421 60.76 20.84 -1.61
CA ARG A 421 60.14 19.51 -1.76
C ARG A 421 59.33 19.06 -0.55
N ILE A 422 59.87 19.25 0.66
CA ILE A 422 59.19 18.86 1.90
C ILE A 422 57.90 19.66 2.09
N LEU A 423 57.94 20.98 1.85
CA LEU A 423 56.79 21.86 1.97
C LEU A 423 55.72 21.58 0.90
N ALA A 424 56.12 21.21 -0.32
CA ALA A 424 55.19 20.82 -1.37
C ALA A 424 54.43 19.53 -1.03
N VAL A 425 55.14 18.51 -0.52
CA VAL A 425 54.53 17.26 -0.07
C VAL A 425 53.59 17.52 1.11
N LEU A 426 54.02 18.32 2.10
CA LEU A 426 53.22 18.65 3.27
C LEU A 426 51.96 19.45 2.90
N GLY A 427 52.08 20.36 1.93
CA GLY A 427 50.95 21.13 1.38
C GLY A 427 49.90 20.23 0.72
N ILE A 428 50.31 19.25 -0.09
CA ILE A 428 49.38 18.27 -0.69
C ILE A 428 48.73 17.42 0.39
N LEU A 429 49.51 16.94 1.37
CA LEU A 429 49.06 16.05 2.44
C LEU A 429 48.02 16.73 3.35
N ILE A 430 48.06 18.05 3.47
CA ILE A 430 47.04 18.83 4.20
C ILE A 430 45.87 19.20 3.28
N PHE A 431 46.15 19.70 2.07
CA PHE A 431 45.12 20.22 1.17
C PHE A 431 44.15 19.14 0.70
N VAL A 432 44.65 17.97 0.29
CA VAL A 432 43.81 16.90 -0.27
C VAL A 432 42.79 16.38 0.75
N PRO A 433 43.15 16.04 2.00
CA PRO A 433 42.18 15.61 3.01
C PRO A 433 41.19 16.71 3.39
N VAL A 434 41.63 17.97 3.48
CA VAL A 434 40.75 19.11 3.82
C VAL A 434 39.72 19.37 2.72
N PHE A 435 40.15 19.35 1.46
CA PHE A 435 39.25 19.48 0.31
C PHE A 435 38.31 18.28 0.22
N ALA A 436 38.82 17.05 0.38
CA ALA A 436 37.99 15.84 0.38
C ALA A 436 36.96 15.83 1.51
N PHE A 437 37.33 16.30 2.71
CA PHE A 437 36.42 16.40 3.85
C PHE A 437 35.32 17.45 3.64
N THR A 438 35.67 18.64 3.14
CA THR A 438 34.71 19.74 2.92
C THR A 438 33.76 19.43 1.76
N PHE A 439 34.29 18.91 0.65
CA PHE A 439 33.48 18.47 -0.48
C PHE A 439 32.63 17.25 -0.11
N GLY A 440 33.20 16.23 0.52
CA GLY A 440 32.48 15.03 0.96
C GLY A 440 31.39 15.31 1.99
N SER A 441 31.62 16.24 2.92
CA SER A 441 30.60 16.69 3.88
C SER A 441 29.46 17.45 3.19
N SER A 442 29.77 18.28 2.19
CA SER A 442 28.76 18.95 1.37
C SER A 442 27.91 17.93 0.61
N THR A 443 28.55 16.96 -0.06
CA THR A 443 27.87 15.89 -0.79
C THR A 443 26.98 15.06 0.12
N ARG A 444 27.44 14.68 1.32
CA ARG A 444 26.62 13.95 2.31
C ARG A 444 25.38 14.75 2.74
N GLN A 445 25.49 16.06 2.92
CA GLN A 445 24.34 16.89 3.26
C GLN A 445 23.37 17.08 2.08
N VAL A 446 23.88 17.14 0.84
CA VAL A 446 23.07 17.15 -0.38
C VAL A 446 22.36 15.82 -0.62
N LEU A 447 23.02 14.69 -0.37
CA LEU A 447 22.42 13.36 -0.47
C LEU A 447 21.28 13.18 0.55
N LYS A 448 21.47 13.66 1.78
CA LYS A 448 20.39 13.76 2.78
C LYS A 448 19.23 14.64 2.31
N PHE A 449 19.51 15.72 1.58
CA PHE A 449 18.47 16.61 1.05
C PHE A 449 17.64 15.96 -0.07
N PHE A 450 18.25 15.12 -0.90
CA PHE A 450 17.59 14.45 -2.02
C PHE A 450 17.14 13.00 -1.74
N ARG A 451 17.36 12.49 -0.52
CA ARG A 451 17.12 11.09 -0.14
C ARG A 451 17.73 10.10 -1.16
N LEU A 452 19.03 10.23 -1.41
CA LEU A 452 19.83 9.31 -2.22
C LEU A 452 20.80 8.46 -1.37
N ASP A 453 20.52 8.30 -0.08
CA ASP A 453 21.27 7.41 0.82
C ASP A 453 20.65 6.01 0.86
#